data_AF-A0A536EV32-F1
#
_entry.id   AF-A0A536EV32-F1
#
_cell.length_a   1.000
_cell.length_b   1.000
_cell.length_c   1.000
_cell.angle_alpha   90.00
_cell.angle_beta   90.00
_cell.angle_gamma   90.00
#
_symmetry.space_group_name_H-M   'P 1'
#
loop_
_entity.id
_entity.type
_entity.pdbx_description
1 polymer ?
#
loop_
_entity_poly.entity_id
_entity_poly.type
_entity_poly.pdbx_seq_one_letter_code
_entity_poly.pdbx_strand_id
1 'polypeptide(L)'
;MVAVVLALLPRAASAQDPGAGPNAHHEAARIIAAELAMQDASTRLEALAAEKPSGLAESVRHELAVSAATYRFRQAARLEELRVYELGGYASVESAVVPLLPSGMRGSLHDSISALHSLFILAGIDEYYLVNVHFTHAYFDAAPLSSLRSFYLEAQRRYGVDASYLASINFIESNFGRVNGPSTAGAMGPMQFLPGTWNNYGQGGNVMDPHDSILAAARYL
;
A
#
# COMPACT_ATOMS: atom_id res chain seq x y z
N MET A 1 -19.62 -58.80 -2.71
CA MET A 1 -19.32 -57.36 -2.76
C MET A 1 -19.33 -56.82 -1.34
N VAL A 2 -18.16 -56.46 -0.81
CA VAL A 2 -18.00 -55.86 0.52
C VAL A 2 -17.98 -54.35 0.33
N ALA A 3 -18.93 -53.64 0.94
CA ALA A 3 -18.95 -52.18 0.96
C ALA A 3 -18.28 -51.71 2.26
N VAL A 4 -17.10 -51.11 2.13
CA VAL A 4 -16.39 -50.43 3.23
C VAL A 4 -16.91 -49.00 3.29
N VAL A 5 -17.60 -48.66 4.38
CA VAL A 5 -17.98 -47.29 4.72
C VAL A 5 -16.80 -46.63 5.42
N LEU A 6 -16.15 -45.66 4.78
CA LEU A 6 -15.21 -44.76 5.46
C LEU A 6 -16.01 -43.74 6.28
N ALA A 7 -16.08 -43.96 7.60
CA ALA A 7 -16.50 -42.94 8.54
C ALA A 7 -15.32 -41.98 8.78
N LEU A 8 -15.41 -40.77 8.23
CA LEU A 8 -14.52 -39.66 8.62
C LEU A 8 -14.88 -39.25 10.05
N LEU A 9 -13.96 -39.48 10.99
CA LEU A 9 -14.07 -38.98 12.36
C LEU A 9 -14.08 -37.44 12.36
N PRO A 10 -14.87 -36.79 13.23
CA PRO A 10 -14.83 -35.34 13.39
C PRO A 10 -13.45 -34.93 13.91
N ARG A 11 -12.73 -34.09 13.16
CA ARG A 11 -11.55 -33.39 13.69
C ARG A 11 -12.03 -32.49 14.83
N ALA A 12 -11.61 -32.81 16.05
CA ALA A 12 -11.77 -31.92 17.19
C ALA A 12 -11.08 -30.58 16.86
N ALA A 13 -11.85 -29.50 16.84
CA ALA A 13 -11.30 -28.16 16.85
C ALA A 13 -10.76 -27.91 18.27
N SER A 14 -9.44 -27.96 18.43
CA SER A 14 -8.79 -27.55 19.67
C SER A 14 -8.82 -26.02 19.76
N ALA A 15 -9.42 -25.49 20.82
CA ALA A 15 -9.26 -24.08 21.19
C ALA A 15 -7.77 -23.82 21.44
N GLN A 16 -7.20 -22.80 20.80
CA GLN A 16 -5.81 -22.39 21.02
C GLN A 16 -5.72 -21.58 22.32
N ASP A 17 -4.72 -21.90 23.14
CA ASP A 17 -4.44 -21.21 24.40
C ASP A 17 -4.10 -19.73 24.18
N PRO A 18 -4.50 -18.83 25.09
CA PRO A 18 -4.12 -17.42 25.07
C PRO A 18 -2.63 -17.30 25.44
N GLY A 19 -1.77 -17.47 24.44
CA GLY A 19 -0.32 -17.48 24.61
C GLY A 19 0.45 -18.23 23.53
N ALA A 20 -0.24 -18.95 22.64
CA ALA A 20 0.38 -19.42 21.40
C ALA A 20 0.72 -18.21 20.52
N GLY A 21 1.94 -18.16 19.99
CA GLY A 21 2.31 -17.18 18.95
C GLY A 21 1.35 -17.25 17.76
N PRO A 22 1.31 -16.22 16.89
CA PRO A 22 0.33 -16.13 15.82
C PRO A 22 0.28 -17.44 15.01
N ASN A 23 -0.90 -18.04 14.91
CA ASN A 23 -1.10 -19.25 14.12
C ASN A 23 -0.85 -18.91 12.64
N ALA A 24 0.24 -19.43 12.07
CA ALA A 24 0.64 -19.10 10.70
C ALA A 24 -0.45 -19.36 9.65
N HIS A 25 -1.28 -20.40 9.84
CA HIS A 25 -2.43 -20.64 8.96
C HIS A 25 -3.50 -19.55 9.10
N HIS A 26 -3.70 -19.04 10.31
CA HIS A 26 -4.65 -17.96 10.55
C HIS A 26 -4.15 -16.65 9.96
N GLU A 27 -2.87 -16.32 10.11
CA GLU A 27 -2.27 -15.13 9.49
C GLU A 27 -2.28 -15.23 7.95
N ALA A 28 -1.91 -16.38 7.38
CA ALA A 28 -2.03 -16.62 5.96
C ALA A 28 -3.48 -16.43 5.47
N ALA A 29 -4.46 -16.99 6.18
CA ALA A 29 -5.87 -16.83 5.84
C ALA A 29 -6.34 -15.37 5.91
N ARG A 30 -5.84 -14.57 6.85
CA ARG A 30 -6.14 -13.13 6.94
C ARG A 30 -5.59 -12.34 5.76
N ILE A 31 -4.35 -12.61 5.35
CA ILE A 31 -3.72 -11.96 4.18
C ILE A 31 -4.51 -12.32 2.92
N ILE A 32 -4.81 -13.61 2.72
CA ILE A 32 -5.60 -14.09 1.58
C ILE A 32 -7.00 -13.42 1.57
N ALA A 33 -7.67 -13.35 2.73
CA ALA A 33 -8.98 -12.75 2.83
C ALA A 33 -8.96 -11.23 2.56
N ALA A 34 -7.93 -10.52 2.98
CA ALA A 34 -7.76 -9.11 2.69
C ALA A 34 -7.57 -8.87 1.18
N GLU A 35 -6.70 -9.66 0.54
CA GLU A 35 -6.47 -9.59 -0.91
C GLU A 35 -7.76 -9.87 -1.71
N LEU A 36 -8.48 -10.94 -1.37
CA LEU A 36 -9.78 -11.26 -1.97
C LEU A 36 -10.79 -10.12 -1.78
N ALA A 37 -10.86 -9.54 -0.58
CA ALA A 37 -11.76 -8.43 -0.31
C ALA A 37 -11.41 -7.16 -1.11
N MET A 38 -10.13 -6.88 -1.32
CA MET A 38 -9.69 -5.79 -2.21
C MET A 38 -10.08 -6.07 -3.66
N GLN A 39 -9.86 -7.28 -4.15
CA GLN A 39 -10.22 -7.69 -5.52
C GLN A 39 -11.73 -7.58 -5.75
N ASP A 40 -12.55 -8.07 -4.82
CA ASP A 40 -14.01 -7.97 -4.87
C ASP A 40 -14.48 -6.51 -4.88
N ALA A 41 -13.89 -5.67 -4.01
CA ALA A 41 -14.21 -4.26 -3.94
C ALA A 41 -13.80 -3.50 -5.22
N SER A 42 -12.63 -3.81 -5.79
CA SER A 42 -12.17 -3.24 -7.06
C SER A 42 -13.10 -3.62 -8.21
N THR A 43 -13.44 -4.91 -8.31
CA THR A 43 -14.38 -5.42 -9.33
C THR A 43 -15.75 -4.72 -9.20
N ARG A 44 -16.22 -4.49 -7.98
CA ARG A 44 -17.47 -3.74 -7.74
C ARG A 44 -17.36 -2.28 -8.18
N LEU A 45 -16.24 -1.61 -7.90
CA LEU A 45 -16.00 -0.23 -8.34
C LEU A 45 -15.95 -0.13 -9.86
N GLU A 46 -15.31 -1.07 -10.54
CA GLU A 46 -15.29 -1.15 -12.00
C GLU A 46 -16.69 -1.34 -12.58
N ALA A 47 -17.48 -2.25 -12.00
CA ALA A 47 -18.87 -2.44 -12.41
C ALA A 47 -19.72 -1.19 -12.19
N LEU A 48 -19.55 -0.52 -11.04
CA LEU A 48 -20.22 0.76 -10.74
C LEU A 48 -19.84 1.83 -11.75
N ALA A 49 -18.56 1.96 -12.11
CA ALA A 49 -18.10 2.98 -13.05
C ALA A 49 -18.74 2.85 -14.45
N ALA A 50 -19.22 1.66 -14.82
CA ALA A 50 -19.94 1.41 -16.07
C ALA A 50 -21.45 1.72 -16.00
N GLU A 51 -22.03 1.81 -14.79
CA GLU A 51 -23.44 2.13 -14.58
C GLU A 51 -23.74 3.60 -14.92
N LYS A 52 -24.97 3.88 -15.40
CA LYS A 52 -25.44 5.24 -15.73
C LYS A 52 -26.76 5.50 -15.00
N PRO A 53 -26.71 5.84 -13.70
CA PRO A 53 -27.92 6.04 -12.90
C PRO A 53 -28.77 7.19 -13.45
N SER A 54 -30.09 7.03 -13.41
CA SER A 54 -31.05 8.00 -13.91
C SER A 54 -32.02 8.46 -12.81
N GLY A 55 -32.16 9.78 -12.65
CA GLY A 55 -32.98 10.36 -11.59
C GLY A 55 -32.35 10.30 -10.20
N LEU A 56 -32.97 11.00 -9.25
CA LEU A 56 -32.39 11.27 -7.93
C LEU A 56 -32.17 9.99 -7.11
N ALA A 57 -33.20 9.13 -6.99
CA ALA A 57 -33.14 7.94 -6.15
C ALA A 57 -32.14 6.88 -6.65
N GLU A 58 -31.90 6.81 -7.96
CA GLU A 58 -30.87 5.93 -8.53
C GLU A 58 -29.46 6.51 -8.33
N SER A 59 -29.30 7.83 -8.54
CA SER A 59 -28.03 8.53 -8.31
C SER A 59 -27.55 8.38 -6.86
N VAL A 60 -28.44 8.61 -5.88
CA VAL A 60 -28.11 8.44 -4.45
C VAL A 60 -27.73 7.00 -4.11
N ARG A 61 -28.43 6.00 -4.66
CA ARG A 61 -28.09 4.59 -4.44
C ARG A 61 -26.72 4.23 -5.04
N HIS A 62 -26.42 4.76 -6.22
CA HIS A 62 -25.14 4.56 -6.89
C HIS A 62 -24.00 5.21 -6.09
N GLU A 63 -24.14 6.47 -5.65
CA GLU A 63 -23.16 7.17 -4.83
C GLU A 63 -22.86 6.43 -3.51
N LEU A 64 -23.91 5.93 -2.84
CA LEU A 64 -23.74 5.12 -1.64
C LEU A 64 -23.03 3.80 -1.93
N ALA A 65 -23.32 3.15 -3.06
CA ALA A 65 -22.65 1.92 -3.47
C ALA A 65 -21.16 2.14 -3.80
N VAL A 66 -20.82 3.24 -4.47
CA VAL A 66 -19.43 3.65 -4.73
C VAL A 66 -18.70 3.91 -3.41
N SER A 67 -19.34 4.65 -2.49
CA SER A 67 -18.78 4.95 -1.18
C SER A 67 -18.54 3.68 -0.36
N ALA A 68 -19.50 2.75 -0.35
CA ALA A 68 -19.39 1.48 0.36
C ALA A 68 -18.28 0.58 -0.23
N ALA A 69 -18.17 0.48 -1.56
CA ALA A 69 -17.13 -0.30 -2.22
C ALA A 69 -15.73 0.32 -1.97
N THR A 70 -15.62 1.64 -2.06
CA THR A 70 -14.38 2.38 -1.74
C THR A 70 -13.96 2.16 -0.29
N TYR A 71 -14.91 2.22 0.65
CA TYR A 71 -14.64 1.96 2.06
C TYR A 71 -14.13 0.52 2.28
N ARG A 72 -14.78 -0.47 1.68
CA ARG A 72 -14.35 -1.89 1.77
C ARG A 72 -12.94 -2.09 1.23
N PHE A 73 -12.63 -1.50 0.07
CA PHE A 73 -11.29 -1.55 -0.50
C PHE A 73 -10.26 -0.97 0.49
N ARG A 74 -10.48 0.25 0.99
CA ARG A 74 -9.57 0.91 1.95
C ARG A 74 -9.41 0.12 3.25
N GLN A 75 -10.48 -0.47 3.76
CA GLN A 75 -10.45 -1.30 4.96
C GLN A 75 -9.62 -2.57 4.74
N ALA A 76 -9.83 -3.27 3.62
CA ALA A 76 -9.07 -4.47 3.28
C ALA A 76 -7.58 -4.16 3.06
N ALA A 77 -7.25 -3.08 2.33
CA ALA A 77 -5.88 -2.63 2.13
C ALA A 77 -5.16 -2.33 3.45
N ARG A 78 -5.84 -1.65 4.40
CA ARG A 78 -5.28 -1.39 5.73
C ARG A 78 -5.02 -2.67 6.52
N LEU A 79 -5.90 -3.67 6.39
CA LEU A 79 -5.73 -4.95 7.07
C LEU A 79 -4.55 -5.72 6.49
N GLU A 80 -4.38 -5.74 5.17
CA GLU A 80 -3.22 -6.35 4.53
C GLU A 80 -1.93 -5.61 4.93
N GLU A 81 -1.90 -4.29 4.81
CA GLU A 81 -0.74 -3.46 5.16
C GLU A 81 -0.27 -3.74 6.60
N LEU A 82 -1.19 -3.83 7.56
CA LEU A 82 -0.87 -4.21 8.94
C LEU A 82 -0.16 -5.57 9.03
N ARG A 83 -0.57 -6.55 8.22
CA ARG A 83 0.06 -7.88 8.19
C ARG A 83 1.43 -7.82 7.52
N VAL A 84 1.60 -7.02 6.47
CA VAL A 84 2.90 -6.82 5.82
C VAL A 84 3.92 -6.27 6.83
N TYR A 85 3.53 -5.26 7.63
CA TYR A 85 4.40 -4.75 8.70
C TYR A 85 4.70 -5.79 9.79
N GLU A 86 3.71 -6.60 10.20
CA GLU A 86 3.93 -7.68 11.17
C GLU A 86 4.92 -8.73 10.64
N LEU A 87 4.76 -9.17 9.38
CA LEU A 87 5.70 -10.09 8.75
C LEU A 87 7.10 -9.47 8.60
N GLY A 88 7.17 -8.19 8.25
CA GLY A 88 8.43 -7.44 8.17
C GLY A 88 9.15 -7.31 9.51
N GLY A 89 8.44 -7.32 10.63
CA GLY A 89 9.02 -7.28 11.97
C GLY A 89 9.54 -8.62 12.48
N TYR A 90 8.95 -9.75 12.06
CA TYR A 90 9.21 -11.07 12.66
C TYR A 90 9.54 -12.14 11.60
N ALA A 91 10.83 -12.38 11.37
CA ALA A 91 11.31 -13.36 10.38
C ALA A 91 10.79 -14.80 10.59
N SER A 92 10.53 -15.20 11.84
CA SER A 92 9.93 -16.50 12.17
C SER A 92 8.46 -16.60 11.73
N VAL A 93 7.71 -15.50 11.83
CA VAL A 93 6.33 -15.42 11.36
C VAL A 93 6.30 -15.41 9.83
N GLU A 94 7.17 -14.61 9.20
CA GLU A 94 7.34 -14.62 7.74
C GLU A 94 7.60 -16.03 7.20
N SER A 95 8.61 -16.72 7.74
CA SER A 95 9.01 -18.05 7.30
C SER A 95 7.89 -19.10 7.45
N ALA A 96 7.01 -18.93 8.44
CA ALA A 96 5.88 -19.82 8.67
C ALA A 96 4.67 -19.49 7.79
N VAL A 97 4.43 -18.21 7.47
CA VAL A 97 3.25 -17.72 6.74
C VAL A 97 3.44 -17.78 5.23
N VAL A 98 4.58 -17.32 4.70
CA VAL A 98 4.80 -17.19 3.24
C VAL A 98 4.58 -18.50 2.47
N PRO A 99 5.03 -19.69 2.95
CA PRO A 99 4.78 -20.95 2.26
C PRO A 99 3.29 -21.33 2.15
N LEU A 100 2.44 -20.79 3.02
CA LEU A 100 1.00 -21.07 3.07
C LEU A 100 0.19 -20.18 2.11
N LEU A 101 0.81 -19.12 1.55
CA LEU A 101 0.14 -18.23 0.62
C LEU A 101 0.08 -18.82 -0.80
N PRO A 102 -0.92 -18.43 -1.61
CA PRO A 102 -0.95 -18.71 -3.05
C PRO A 102 0.34 -18.22 -3.74
N SER A 103 0.84 -18.97 -4.73
CA SER A 103 2.10 -18.65 -5.41
C SER A 103 2.12 -17.24 -6.03
N GLY A 104 0.98 -16.79 -6.58
CA GLY A 104 0.85 -15.45 -7.16
C GLY A 104 1.03 -14.30 -6.17
N MET A 105 0.82 -14.53 -4.88
CA MET A 105 0.95 -13.50 -3.83
C MET A 105 2.36 -13.44 -3.23
N ARG A 106 3.10 -14.56 -3.25
CA ARG A 106 4.39 -14.67 -2.54
C ARG A 106 5.42 -13.66 -3.03
N GLY A 107 5.50 -13.43 -4.34
CA GLY A 107 6.46 -12.49 -4.92
C GLY A 107 6.21 -11.05 -4.46
N SER A 108 4.98 -10.56 -4.66
CA SER A 108 4.60 -9.20 -4.26
C SER A 108 4.78 -8.95 -2.75
N LEU A 109 4.43 -9.94 -1.93
CA LEU A 109 4.61 -9.85 -0.49
C LEU A 109 6.08 -9.82 -0.09
N HIS A 110 6.91 -10.67 -0.70
CA HIS A 110 8.36 -10.70 -0.46
C HIS A 110 9.02 -9.37 -0.87
N ASP A 111 8.63 -8.80 -2.02
CA ASP A 111 9.13 -7.50 -2.48
C ASP A 111 8.73 -6.38 -1.50
N SER A 112 7.49 -6.41 -0.99
CA SER A 112 7.01 -5.44 0.00
C SER A 112 7.77 -5.54 1.33
N ILE A 113 8.00 -6.75 1.84
CA ILE A 113 8.79 -6.99 3.06
C ILE A 113 10.25 -6.53 2.87
N SER A 114 10.85 -6.87 1.73
CA SER A 114 12.23 -6.47 1.41
C SER A 114 12.36 -4.94 1.30
N ALA A 115 11.35 -4.27 0.74
CA ALA A 115 11.30 -2.82 0.70
C ALA A 115 11.21 -2.22 2.12
N LEU A 116 10.38 -2.78 3.01
CA LEU A 116 10.32 -2.35 4.41
C LEU A 116 11.66 -2.50 5.13
N HIS A 117 12.33 -3.64 4.97
CA HIS A 117 13.66 -3.85 5.54
C HIS A 117 14.67 -2.82 5.04
N SER A 118 14.63 -2.49 3.75
CA SER A 118 15.48 -1.45 3.17
C SER A 118 15.23 -0.07 3.80
N LEU A 119 13.96 0.27 4.09
CA LEU A 119 13.60 1.51 4.79
C LEU A 119 14.05 1.50 6.26
N PHE A 120 13.91 0.37 6.95
CA PHE A 120 14.36 0.24 8.34
C PHE A 120 15.88 0.38 8.45
N ILE A 121 16.63 -0.28 7.56
CA ILE A 121 18.09 -0.13 7.47
C ILE A 121 18.46 1.33 7.21
N LEU A 122 17.75 2.02 6.30
CA LEU A 122 17.99 3.44 6.03
C LEU A 122 17.76 4.32 7.28
N ALA A 123 16.81 3.94 8.14
CA ALA A 123 16.56 4.58 9.43
C ALA A 123 17.51 4.13 10.55
N GLY A 124 18.49 3.26 10.26
CA GLY A 124 19.43 2.73 11.25
C GLY A 124 18.86 1.65 12.17
N ILE A 125 17.79 0.98 11.73
CA ILE A 125 17.11 -0.09 12.47
C ILE A 125 17.45 -1.43 11.80
N ASP A 126 18.14 -2.31 12.51
CA ASP A 126 18.46 -3.69 12.11
C ASP A 126 17.73 -4.74 12.98
N GLU A 127 17.15 -4.32 14.10
CA GLU A 127 16.26 -5.10 14.95
C GLU A 127 14.78 -4.84 14.60
N TYR A 128 14.31 -5.37 13.47
CA TYR A 128 12.98 -5.05 12.92
C TYR A 128 11.80 -5.36 13.86
N TYR A 129 11.94 -6.32 14.77
CA TYR A 129 10.93 -6.68 15.77
C TYR A 129 10.64 -5.54 16.77
N LEU A 130 11.52 -4.53 16.86
CA LEU A 130 11.30 -3.33 17.67
C LEU A 130 10.45 -2.27 16.95
N VAL A 131 10.25 -2.41 15.64
CA VAL A 131 9.46 -1.45 14.85
C VAL A 131 7.99 -1.59 15.22
N ASN A 132 7.43 -0.51 15.77
CA ASN A 132 6.01 -0.41 16.08
C ASN A 132 5.38 0.65 15.17
N VAL A 133 4.64 0.19 14.16
CA VAL A 133 4.00 1.10 13.19
C VAL A 133 2.75 1.70 13.78
N HIS A 134 2.73 3.03 13.85
CA HIS A 134 1.59 3.79 14.35
C HIS A 134 0.85 4.43 13.18
N PHE A 135 -0.37 3.99 12.93
CA PHE A 135 -1.26 4.57 11.91
C PHE A 135 -2.02 5.80 12.43
N THR A 136 -1.28 6.78 12.96
CA THR A 136 -1.83 7.94 13.67
C THR A 136 -1.81 9.24 12.88
N HIS A 137 -1.09 9.27 11.75
CA HIS A 137 -1.01 10.47 10.91
C HIS A 137 -2.27 10.61 10.04
N ALA A 138 -2.79 11.84 9.99
CA ALA A 138 -3.78 12.21 9.00
C ALA A 138 -3.09 12.31 7.64
N TYR A 139 -3.55 11.51 6.68
CA TYR A 139 -3.06 11.54 5.31
C TYR A 139 -4.05 12.25 4.41
N PHE A 140 -3.54 13.07 3.50
CA PHE A 140 -4.31 13.50 2.33
C PHE A 140 -4.28 12.40 1.26
N ASP A 141 -5.17 12.51 0.28
CA ASP A 141 -5.10 11.63 -0.88
C ASP A 141 -3.88 12.01 -1.74
N ALA A 142 -3.16 10.99 -2.21
CA ALA A 142 -2.13 11.16 -3.23
C ALA A 142 -2.78 11.37 -4.60
N ALA A 143 -2.02 11.88 -5.57
CA ALA A 143 -2.46 11.82 -6.96
C ALA A 143 -2.68 10.36 -7.39
N PRO A 144 -3.57 10.10 -8.37
CA PRO A 144 -3.83 8.74 -8.84
C PRO A 144 -2.54 8.02 -9.25
N LEU A 145 -2.44 6.71 -8.97
CA LEU A 145 -1.27 5.89 -9.30
C LEU A 145 -0.89 6.01 -10.78
N SER A 146 -1.88 6.03 -11.68
CA SER A 146 -1.67 6.20 -13.11
C SER A 146 -1.04 7.54 -13.46
N SER A 147 -1.45 8.63 -12.79
CA SER A 147 -0.87 9.96 -12.92
C SER A 147 0.57 10.00 -12.40
N LEU A 148 0.82 9.52 -11.18
CA LEU A 148 2.18 9.49 -10.64
C LEU A 148 3.13 8.69 -11.54
N ARG A 149 2.70 7.50 -11.99
CA ARG A 149 3.47 6.68 -12.92
C ARG A 149 3.76 7.39 -14.23
N SER A 150 2.80 8.11 -14.80
CA SER A 150 3.03 8.86 -16.03
C SER A 150 4.03 10.00 -15.83
N PHE A 151 3.98 10.69 -14.69
CA PHE A 151 4.90 11.77 -14.33
C PHE A 151 6.34 11.28 -14.15
N TYR A 152 6.56 10.16 -13.44
CA TYR A 152 7.89 9.57 -13.30
C TYR A 152 8.47 9.12 -14.64
N LEU A 153 7.66 8.45 -15.47
CA LEU A 153 8.09 8.01 -16.80
C LEU A 153 8.40 9.19 -17.71
N GLU A 154 7.65 10.28 -17.60
CA GLU A 154 7.95 11.52 -18.32
C GLU A 154 9.27 12.13 -17.87
N ALA A 155 9.48 12.26 -16.57
CA ALA A 155 10.72 12.76 -16.00
C ALA A 155 11.93 11.92 -16.45
N GLN A 156 11.80 10.59 -16.43
CA GLN A 156 12.83 9.67 -16.96
C GLN A 156 13.14 9.93 -18.43
N ARG A 157 12.12 10.07 -19.29
CA ARG A 157 12.33 10.34 -20.71
C ARG A 157 13.02 11.67 -20.97
N ARG A 158 12.74 12.69 -20.14
CA ARG A 158 13.28 14.05 -20.33
C ARG A 158 14.68 14.21 -19.76
N TYR A 159 14.98 13.58 -18.62
CA TYR A 159 16.16 13.87 -17.82
C TYR A 159 17.05 12.65 -17.55
N GLY A 160 16.63 11.44 -17.94
CA GLY A 160 17.43 10.21 -17.82
C GLY A 160 17.47 9.60 -16.42
N VAL A 161 16.78 10.19 -15.43
CA VAL A 161 16.66 9.63 -14.07
C VAL A 161 15.63 8.50 -14.06
N ASP A 162 15.99 7.35 -13.50
CA ASP A 162 15.08 6.20 -13.44
C ASP A 162 13.78 6.53 -12.69
N ALA A 163 12.64 6.14 -13.27
CA ALA A 163 11.32 6.40 -12.70
C ALA A 163 11.13 5.77 -11.32
N SER A 164 11.73 4.60 -11.05
CA SER A 164 11.68 3.97 -9.72
C SER A 164 12.42 4.81 -8.68
N TYR A 165 13.55 5.43 -9.06
CA TYR A 165 14.32 6.27 -8.17
C TYR A 165 13.54 7.54 -7.76
N LEU A 166 12.86 8.19 -8.73
CA LEU A 166 11.98 9.33 -8.45
C LEU A 166 10.78 8.94 -7.59
N ALA A 167 10.20 7.75 -7.83
CA ALA A 167 9.12 7.25 -7.00
C ALA A 167 9.57 6.97 -5.56
N SER A 168 10.78 6.42 -5.37
CA SER A 168 11.37 6.21 -4.04
C SER A 168 11.59 7.53 -3.30
N ILE A 169 12.10 8.56 -3.97
CA ILE A 169 12.24 9.90 -3.37
C ILE A 169 10.87 10.44 -2.96
N ASN A 170 9.86 10.43 -3.85
CA ASN A 170 8.51 10.90 -3.51
C ASN A 170 7.90 10.14 -2.31
N PHE A 171 8.14 8.83 -2.23
CA PHE A 171 7.69 8.02 -1.10
C PHE A 171 8.36 8.45 0.21
N ILE A 172 9.69 8.56 0.23
CA ILE A 172 10.47 8.90 1.42
C ILE A 172 10.16 10.33 1.89
N GLU A 173 10.03 11.26 0.96
CA GLU A 173 9.83 12.68 1.26
C GLU A 173 8.42 12.99 1.77
N SER A 174 7.37 12.36 1.20
CA SER A 174 5.98 12.79 1.47
C SER A 174 4.94 11.68 1.41
N ASN A 175 5.35 10.41 1.35
CA ASN A 175 4.47 9.26 1.11
C ASN A 175 3.60 9.45 -0.15
N PHE A 176 4.25 9.80 -1.27
CA PHE A 176 3.61 10.08 -2.56
C PHE A 176 2.70 11.31 -2.58
N GLY A 177 3.04 12.32 -1.78
CA GLY A 177 2.31 13.57 -1.69
C GLY A 177 1.18 13.59 -0.66
N ARG A 178 1.11 12.57 0.21
CA ARG A 178 0.12 12.50 1.30
C ARG A 178 0.48 13.40 2.48
N VAL A 179 1.76 13.77 2.59
CA VAL A 179 2.33 14.65 3.63
C VAL A 179 3.22 15.70 2.98
N ASN A 180 2.62 16.77 2.43
CA ASN A 180 3.35 17.78 1.66
C ASN A 180 3.99 18.91 2.49
N GLY A 181 3.98 18.79 3.82
CA GLY A 181 4.56 19.79 4.71
C GLY A 181 3.71 21.06 4.87
N PRO A 182 4.34 22.18 5.28
CA PRO A 182 5.79 22.36 5.34
C PRO A 182 6.46 21.50 6.42
N SER A 183 7.69 21.05 6.15
CA SER A 183 8.54 20.41 7.17
C SER A 183 9.07 21.43 8.18
N THR A 184 9.70 20.96 9.27
CA THR A 184 10.36 21.83 10.25
C THR A 184 11.49 22.68 9.65
N ALA A 185 12.12 22.19 8.57
CA ALA A 185 13.13 22.91 7.81
C ALA A 185 12.55 23.82 6.71
N GLY A 186 11.23 23.86 6.55
CA GLY A 186 10.53 24.66 5.54
C GLY A 186 10.46 24.01 4.16
N ALA A 187 10.68 22.71 4.04
CA ALA A 187 10.51 21.97 2.79
C ALA A 187 9.02 21.83 2.44
N MET A 188 8.67 21.90 1.15
CA MET A 188 7.28 21.90 0.67
C MET A 188 7.06 20.93 -0.48
N GLY A 189 5.81 20.45 -0.58
CA GLY A 189 5.33 19.69 -1.73
C GLY A 189 5.73 18.21 -1.72
N PRO A 190 5.34 17.46 -2.77
CA PRO A 190 5.53 16.01 -2.82
C PRO A 190 7.00 15.58 -2.80
N MET A 191 7.89 16.39 -3.37
CA MET A 191 9.35 16.11 -3.35
C MET A 191 10.10 16.93 -2.28
N GLN A 192 9.38 17.53 -1.31
CA GLN A 192 9.94 18.29 -0.18
C GLN A 192 11.07 19.25 -0.57
N PHE A 193 10.79 20.15 -1.50
CA PHE A 193 11.75 21.16 -1.90
C PHE A 193 11.88 22.27 -0.85
N LEU A 194 13.12 22.62 -0.48
CA LEU A 194 13.40 23.90 0.16
C LEU A 194 13.15 25.06 -0.81
N PRO A 195 12.71 26.25 -0.34
CA PRO A 195 12.40 27.38 -1.21
C PRO A 195 13.52 27.79 -2.18
N GLY A 196 14.77 27.78 -1.70
CA GLY A 196 15.94 28.12 -2.53
C GLY A 196 16.19 27.09 -3.64
N THR A 197 16.04 25.80 -3.32
CA THR A 197 16.14 24.73 -4.32
C THR A 197 14.99 24.84 -5.32
N TRP A 198 13.76 25.08 -4.87
CA TRP A 198 12.63 25.30 -5.78
C TRP A 198 12.86 26.46 -6.74
N ASN A 199 13.42 27.58 -6.27
CA ASN A 199 13.71 28.72 -7.13
C ASN A 199 14.65 28.39 -8.29
N ASN A 200 15.59 27.46 -8.09
CA ASN A 200 16.56 27.07 -9.11
C ASN A 200 16.03 25.99 -10.06
N TYR A 201 15.21 25.05 -9.55
CA TYR A 201 14.81 23.84 -10.29
C TYR A 201 13.32 23.76 -10.63
N GLY A 202 12.46 24.59 -10.04
CA GLY A 202 11.00 24.57 -10.21
C GLY A 202 10.50 25.16 -11.53
N GLN A 203 11.33 25.93 -12.26
CA GLN A 203 10.98 26.54 -13.56
C GLN A 203 9.69 27.39 -13.55
N GLY A 204 9.37 28.03 -12.42
CA GLY A 204 8.15 28.84 -12.27
C GLY A 204 6.86 28.02 -12.11
N GLY A 205 6.96 26.69 -11.96
CA GLY A 205 5.82 25.83 -11.65
C GLY A 205 5.33 25.95 -10.20
N ASN A 206 4.43 25.07 -9.82
CA ASN A 206 3.86 24.97 -8.48
C ASN A 206 4.51 23.84 -7.66
N VAL A 207 5.16 24.18 -6.54
CA VAL A 207 5.80 23.19 -5.66
C VAL A 207 4.82 22.17 -5.09
N MET A 208 3.54 22.54 -4.95
CA MET A 208 2.48 21.66 -4.45
C MET A 208 1.88 20.77 -5.53
N ASP A 209 2.19 21.03 -6.81
CA ASP A 209 1.74 20.19 -7.91
C ASP A 209 2.67 18.96 -8.05
N PRO A 210 2.14 17.73 -7.99
CA PRO A 210 2.96 16.53 -8.09
C PRO A 210 3.73 16.42 -9.41
N HIS A 211 3.16 16.86 -10.53
CA HIS A 211 3.85 16.80 -11.83
C HIS A 211 5.03 17.75 -11.85
N ASP A 212 4.80 19.03 -11.53
CA ASP A 212 5.85 20.05 -11.48
C ASP A 212 6.96 19.66 -10.49
N SER A 213 6.59 19.15 -9.31
CA SER A 213 7.52 18.74 -8.27
C SER A 213 8.37 17.55 -8.71
N ILE A 214 7.79 16.52 -9.34
CA ILE A 214 8.53 15.34 -9.83
C ILE A 214 9.49 15.74 -10.95
N LEU A 215 9.06 16.58 -11.89
CA LEU A 215 9.91 17.07 -12.97
C LEU A 215 11.04 17.95 -12.43
N ALA A 216 10.80 18.74 -11.38
CA ALA A 216 11.84 19.53 -10.72
C ALA A 216 12.88 18.64 -10.02
N ALA A 217 12.46 17.56 -9.36
CA ALA A 217 13.38 16.61 -8.74
C ALA A 217 14.29 15.94 -9.78
N ALA A 218 13.73 15.56 -10.93
CA ALA A 218 14.52 15.00 -12.01
C ALA A 218 15.48 16.00 -12.68
N ARG A 219 15.26 17.31 -12.56
CA ARG A 219 16.21 18.35 -12.99
C ARG A 219 17.31 18.62 -11.97
N TYR A 220 17.01 18.38 -10.69
CA TYR A 220 17.95 18.56 -9.60
C TYR A 220 19.02 17.47 -9.59
N LEU A 221 18.62 16.24 -9.91
CA LEU A 221 19.47 15.06 -10.09
C LEU A 221 20.21 15.07 -11.43
#